data_AF-A0A318Y6B0-F1
#
_entry.id   AF-A0A318Y6B0-F1
#
_cell.length_a   1.000
_cell.length_b   1.000
_cell.length_c   1.000
_cell.angle_alpha   90.00
_cell.angle_beta   90.00
_cell.angle_gamma   90.00
#
_symmetry.space_group_name_H-M   'P 1'
#
loop_
_entity.id
_entity.type
_entity.pdbx_description
1 polymer ?
#
loop_
_entity_poly.entity_id
_entity_poly.type
_entity_poly.pdbx_seq_one_letter_code
_entity_poly.pdbx_strand_id
1 'polypeptide(L)' 'MASEPTEEAIANFVSFTSSTREQAISFLKANNLNSNQAINAYFEDPTGPQTQVTS' A
#
# COMPACT_ATOMS: atom_id res chain seq x y z
N MET A 1 10.21 -13.50 6.11
CA MET A 1 10.45 -12.37 5.19
C MET A 1 9.15 -12.13 4.45
N ALA A 2 8.52 -10.96 4.61
CA ALA A 2 7.41 -10.60 3.75
C ALA A 2 7.97 -10.37 2.34
N SER A 3 7.42 -11.05 1.34
CA SER A 3 7.80 -10.83 -0.05
C SER A 3 7.64 -9.35 -0.41
N GLU A 4 8.55 -8.83 -1.23
CA GLU A 4 8.45 -7.44 -1.68
C GLU A 4 7.37 -7.31 -2.76
N PRO A 5 6.59 -6.21 -2.76
CA PRO A 5 5.67 -5.92 -3.86
C PRO A 5 6.44 -5.75 -5.17
N THR A 6 5.85 -6.23 -6.26
CA THR A 6 6.44 -6.06 -7.60
C THR A 6 6.37 -4.60 -8.04
N GLU A 7 7.30 -4.18 -8.89
CA GLU A 7 7.32 -2.84 -9.48
C GLU A 7 6.01 -2.52 -10.22
N GLU A 8 5.40 -3.52 -10.84
CA GLU A 8 4.12 -3.40 -11.54
C GLU A 8 2.95 -3.13 -10.58
N ALA A 9 2.91 -3.79 -9.42
CA ALA A 9 1.90 -3.55 -8.40
C ALA A 9 2.06 -2.15 -7.78
N ILE A 10 3.29 -1.73 -7.52
CA ILE A 10 3.63 -0.40 -7.01
C ILE A 10 3.20 0.67 -8.03
N ALA A 11 3.59 0.52 -9.30
CA ALA A 11 3.27 1.49 -10.35
C ALA A 11 1.76 1.63 -10.57
N ASN A 12 1.03 0.51 -10.60
CA ASN A 12 -0.43 0.52 -10.69
C ASN A 12 -1.03 1.26 -9.49
N PHE A 13 -0.65 0.90 -8.26
CA PHE A 13 -1.16 1.55 -7.05
C PHE A 13 -0.93 3.07 -7.10
N VAL A 14 0.29 3.50 -7.38
CA VAL A 14 0.64 4.93 -7.49
C VAL A 14 -0.16 5.62 -8.60
N SER A 15 -0.38 4.96 -9.73
CA SER A 15 -1.18 5.52 -10.84
C SER A 15 -2.64 5.73 -10.45
N PHE A 16 -3.24 4.80 -9.69
CA PHE A 16 -4.64 4.89 -9.26
C PHE A 16 -4.87 5.85 -8.09
N THR A 17 -3.89 5.97 -7.19
CA THR A 17 -4.05 6.71 -5.92
C THR A 17 -3.32 8.06 -5.93
N SER A 18 -2.45 8.30 -6.90
CA SER A 18 -1.49 9.43 -6.90
C SER A 18 -0.63 9.49 -5.63
N SER A 19 -0.46 8.37 -4.92
CA SER A 19 0.35 8.29 -3.69
C SER A 19 1.85 8.24 -3.99
N THR A 20 2.67 8.29 -2.94
CA THR A 20 4.09 7.97 -3.07
C THR A 20 4.32 6.47 -3.20
N ARG A 21 5.48 6.10 -3.75
CA ARG A 21 5.95 4.70 -3.81
C ARG A 21 6.02 4.07 -2.40
N GLU A 22 6.46 4.83 -1.39
CA GLU A 22 6.58 4.32 -0.03
C GLU A 22 5.21 3.96 0.57
N GLN A 23 4.20 4.81 0.35
CA GLN A 23 2.82 4.48 0.73
C GLN A 23 2.33 3.24 -0.01
N ALA A 24 2.53 3.18 -1.34
CA ALA A 24 2.14 2.00 -2.13
C ALA A 24 2.76 0.71 -1.57
N ILE A 25 4.05 0.72 -1.25
CA ILE A 25 4.74 -0.43 -0.64
C ILE A 25 4.13 -0.80 0.71
N SER A 26 3.86 0.19 1.57
CA SER A 26 3.25 -0.04 2.90
C SER A 26 1.88 -0.69 2.78
N PHE A 27 1.00 -0.12 1.94
CA PHE A 27 -0.34 -0.65 1.70
C PHE A 27 -0.31 -2.04 1.06
N LEU A 28 0.52 -2.26 0.05
CA LEU A 28 0.66 -3.57 -0.58
C LEU A 28 1.14 -4.61 0.43
N LYS A 29 2.13 -4.30 1.26
CA LYS A 29 2.61 -5.22 2.32
C LYS A 29 1.53 -5.50 3.37
N ALA A 30 0.77 -4.49 3.78
CA ALA A 30 -0.34 -4.66 4.73
C ALA A 30 -1.51 -5.49 4.16
N ASN A 31 -1.66 -5.53 2.83
CA ASN A 31 -2.77 -6.19 2.14
C ASN A 31 -2.33 -7.44 1.36
N ASN A 32 -1.33 -8.19 1.87
CA ASN A 32 -0.87 -9.45 1.28
C ASN A 32 -0.43 -9.35 -0.20
N LEU A 33 0.12 -8.20 -0.58
CA LEU A 33 0.52 -7.85 -1.95
C LEU A 33 -0.63 -7.84 -2.96
N ASN A 34 -1.88 -7.79 -2.49
CA ASN A 34 -3.05 -7.69 -3.34
C ASN A 34 -3.33 -6.22 -3.69
N SER A 35 -3.03 -5.83 -4.93
CA SER A 35 -3.21 -4.45 -5.40
C SER A 35 -4.63 -3.93 -5.25
N ASN A 36 -5.64 -4.75 -5.53
CA ASN A 36 -7.05 -4.32 -5.42
C ASN A 36 -7.44 -4.05 -3.97
N GLN A 37 -7.05 -4.93 -3.05
CA GLN A 37 -7.33 -4.71 -1.62
C GLN A 37 -6.56 -3.50 -1.09
N ALA A 38 -5.30 -3.35 -1.49
CA ALA A 38 -4.48 -2.21 -1.10
C ALA A 38 -5.09 -0.88 -1.58
N ILE A 39 -5.53 -0.81 -2.84
CA ILE A 39 -6.16 0.37 -3.42
C ILE A 39 -7.48 0.69 -2.72
N ASN A 40 -8.31 -0.32 -2.46
CA ASN A 40 -9.56 -0.14 -1.71
C ASN A 40 -9.27 0.40 -0.30
N ALA A 41 -8.32 -0.20 0.42
CA ALA A 41 -7.92 0.24 1.75
C ALA A 41 -7.40 1.69 1.74
N TYR A 42 -6.71 2.12 0.69
CA TYR A 42 -6.26 3.51 0.53
C TYR A 42 -7.42 4.49 0.40
N PHE A 43 -8.45 4.13 -0.36
CA PHE A 43 -9.64 4.98 -0.50
C PHE A 43 -10.51 4.98 0.76
N GLU A 44 -10.48 3.91 1.57
CA GLU A 44 -11.13 3.86 2.88
C GLU A 44 -10.40 4.72 3.92
N ASP A 45 -9.07 4.61 3.99
CA ASP A 45 -8.22 5.46 4.82
C ASP A 45 -6.86 5.76 4.12
N PRO A 46 -6.67 6.96 3.55
CA PRO A 46 -5.46 7.29 2.80
C PRO A 46 -4.25 7.61 3.70
N THR A 47 -4.45 7.73 5.02
CA THR A 47 -3.34 7.86 5.97
C THR A 47 -2.60 6.54 6.16
N GLY A 48 -3.24 5.45 5.71
CA GLY A 48 -2.74 4.10 5.71
C GLY A 48 -2.88 3.41 7.04
N PRO A 49 -2.50 2.12 7.11
CA PRO A 49 -2.36 1.46 8.38
C PRO A 49 -1.36 2.30 9.17
N GLN A 50 -1.88 3.10 10.10
CA GLN A 50 -1.11 3.79 11.11
C GLN A 50 -0.40 2.66 11.84
N THR A 51 0.83 2.35 11.41
CA THR A 51 1.72 1.49 12.16
C THR A 51 1.80 2.18 13.49
N GLN A 52 1.03 1.69 14.45
CA GLN A 52 0.87 2.29 15.75
C GLN A 52 2.28 2.27 16.34
N VAL A 53 2.98 3.39 16.23
CA VAL A 53 4.20 3.65 16.98
C VAL A 53 3.72 3.88 18.41
N THR A 54 3.29 2.81 19.07
CA THR A 54 3.08 2.84 20.51
C THR A 54 4.42 3.20 21.14
N SER A 55 4.47 4.43 21.65
CA SER A 55 5.58 4.98 22.44
C SER A 55 5.70 4.26 23.77
#